data_AF-A0A2K3KR47-F1
#
_entry.id   AF-A0A2K3KR47-F1
#
_cell.length_a   1.000
_cell.length_b   1.000
_cell.length_c   1.000
_cell.angle_alpha   90.00
_cell.angle_beta   90.00
_cell.angle_gamma   90.00
#
_symmetry.space_group_name_H-M   'P 1'
#
loop_
_entity.id
_entity.type
_entity.pdbx_description
1 polymer ?
#
loop_
_entity_poly.entity_id
_entity_poly.type
_entity_poly.pdbx_seq_one_letter_code
_entity_poly.pdbx_strand_id
1 'polypeptide(L)'
;MASSNVEESAGNKPAKRKPVFTKVDQMKPGTNGHTLIAKVLSSETVLQKGGTRPSSSSLNNILRPTVISECLIGDETGTIIFTARNEQ
;
A
#
# COMPACT_ATOMS: atom_id res chain seq x y z
N MET A 1 -1.70 -21.84 47.39
CA MET A 1 -1.84 -20.59 46.63
C MET A 1 -2.41 -20.94 45.28
N ALA A 2 -3.70 -20.71 45.09
CA ALA A 2 -4.39 -20.98 43.83
C ALA A 2 -4.18 -19.79 42.91
N SER A 3 -3.50 -20.00 41.79
CA SER A 3 -3.40 -19.01 40.71
C SER A 3 -4.49 -19.32 39.69
N SER A 4 -5.60 -18.61 39.80
CA SER A 4 -6.66 -18.57 38.79
C SER A 4 -6.16 -17.86 37.53
N ASN A 5 -5.99 -18.60 36.45
CA ASN A 5 -5.73 -18.04 35.13
C ASN A 5 -7.03 -17.42 34.61
N VAL A 6 -7.01 -16.12 34.34
CA VAL A 6 -8.16 -15.38 33.81
C VAL A 6 -8.24 -15.70 32.32
N GLU A 7 -9.16 -16.58 31.93
CA GLU A 7 -9.52 -16.78 30.53
C GLU A 7 -10.26 -15.52 30.06
N GLU A 8 -9.51 -14.64 29.39
CA GLU A 8 -10.08 -13.51 28.68
C GLU A 8 -10.98 -14.04 27.55
N SER A 9 -12.27 -13.75 27.69
CA SER A 9 -13.33 -14.12 26.76
C SER A 9 -13.12 -13.39 25.43
N ALA A 10 -12.24 -13.95 24.59
CA ALA A 10 -12.02 -13.50 23.23
C ALA A 10 -13.25 -13.87 22.40
N GLY A 11 -14.19 -12.92 22.30
CA GLY A 11 -15.34 -13.01 21.40
C GLY A 11 -14.89 -13.51 20.03
N ASN A 12 -15.56 -14.58 19.58
CA ASN A 12 -15.34 -15.40 18.39
C ASN A 12 -15.07 -14.59 17.10
N LYS A 13 -13.86 -14.02 16.98
CA LYS A 13 -13.39 -13.41 15.73
C LYS A 13 -12.82 -14.55 14.88
N PRO A 14 -13.39 -14.83 13.69
CA PRO A 14 -12.90 -15.91 12.84
C PRO A 14 -11.42 -15.70 12.53
N ALA A 15 -10.63 -16.79 12.60
CA ALA A 15 -9.21 -16.76 12.32
C ALA A 15 -8.96 -16.17 10.92
N LYS A 16 -8.12 -15.13 10.85
CA LYS A 16 -7.73 -14.51 9.58
C LYS A 16 -6.98 -15.55 8.73
N ARG A 17 -7.33 -15.66 7.45
CA ARG A 17 -6.63 -16.54 6.51
C ARG A 17 -5.15 -16.14 6.44
N LYS A 18 -4.27 -17.13 6.40
CA LYS A 18 -2.83 -16.91 6.18
C LYS A 18 -2.62 -16.15 4.87
N PRO A 19 -1.74 -15.14 4.82
CA PRO A 19 -1.43 -14.45 3.58
C PRO A 19 -0.78 -15.41 2.59
N VAL A 20 -1.13 -15.27 1.32
CA VAL A 20 -0.51 -16.01 0.21
C VAL A 20 0.32 -15.00 -0.58
N PHE A 21 1.62 -15.24 -0.64
CA PHE A 21 2.53 -14.39 -1.39
C PHE A 21 2.54 -14.82 -2.85
N THR A 22 2.30 -13.85 -3.73
CA THR A 22 2.35 -14.01 -5.18
C THR A 22 3.70 -13.47 -5.69
N LYS A 23 4.14 -13.96 -6.84
CA LYS A 23 5.35 -13.48 -7.52
C LYS A 23 5.00 -12.47 -8.61
N VAL A 24 5.98 -11.65 -9.00
CA VAL A 24 5.77 -10.61 -10.02
C VAL A 24 5.34 -11.19 -11.36
N ASP A 25 5.93 -12.31 -11.80
CA ASP A 25 5.62 -12.99 -13.05
C ASP A 25 4.18 -13.53 -13.17
N GLN A 26 3.52 -13.78 -12.05
CA GLN A 26 2.16 -14.33 -11.98
C GLN A 26 1.08 -13.25 -11.96
N MET A 27 1.45 -11.98 -11.89
CA MET A 27 0.50 -10.87 -11.91
C MET A 27 -0.14 -10.71 -13.30
N LYS A 28 -1.44 -10.44 -13.33
CA LYS A 28 -2.19 -10.23 -14.57
C LYS A 28 -3.07 -8.97 -14.47
N PRO A 29 -3.24 -8.22 -15.57
CA PRO A 29 -4.22 -7.13 -15.63
C PRO A 29 -5.62 -7.62 -15.21
N GLY A 30 -6.36 -6.76 -14.52
CA GLY A 30 -7.71 -7.08 -14.02
C GLY A 30 -7.75 -7.93 -12.74
N THR A 31 -6.61 -8.22 -12.12
CA THR A 31 -6.53 -8.90 -10.81
C THR A 31 -6.15 -7.92 -9.69
N ASN A 32 -6.60 -8.16 -8.46
CA ASN A 32 -6.37 -7.28 -7.31
C ASN A 32 -6.25 -8.08 -6.00
N GLY A 33 -5.71 -7.45 -4.94
CA GLY A 33 -5.60 -8.08 -3.61
C GLY A 33 -4.37 -8.99 -3.43
N HIS A 34 -3.35 -8.84 -4.26
CA HIS A 34 -2.11 -9.61 -4.16
C HIS A 34 -1.26 -9.15 -2.98
N THR A 35 -0.61 -10.12 -2.32
CA THR A 35 0.45 -9.85 -1.36
C THR A 35 1.78 -10.21 -2.01
N LEU A 36 2.73 -9.29 -2.06
CA LEU A 36 4.01 -9.45 -2.73
C LEU A 36 5.15 -9.14 -1.75
N ILE A 37 6.30 -9.77 -1.96
CA ILE A 37 7.57 -9.35 -1.35
C ILE A 37 8.45 -8.91 -2.52
N ALA A 38 8.72 -7.62 -2.60
CA ALA A 38 9.53 -7.04 -3.66
C ALA A 38 10.53 -6.05 -3.08
N LYS A 39 11.69 -5.93 -3.73
CA LYS A 39 12.71 -4.93 -3.45
C LYS A 39 12.47 -3.70 -4.30
N VAL A 40 12.62 -2.51 -3.69
CA VAL A 40 12.65 -1.24 -4.42
C VAL A 40 14.03 -1.05 -5.03
N LEU A 41 14.08 -0.86 -6.34
CA LEU A 41 15.32 -0.63 -7.10
C LEU A 41 15.54 0.86 -7.36
N SER A 42 14.49 1.60 -7.72
CA SER A 42 14.50 3.04 -7.89
C SER A 42 13.13 3.65 -7.54
N SER A 43 13.12 4.94 -7.22
CA SER A 43 11.90 5.73 -6.98
C SER A 43 12.13 7.14 -7.48
N GLU A 44 11.22 7.63 -8.33
CA GLU A 44 11.26 8.97 -8.89
C GLU A 44 9.90 9.65 -8.68
N THR A 45 9.91 10.86 -8.10
CA THR A 45 8.69 11.65 -7.95
C THR A 45 8.32 12.30 -9.27
N VAL A 46 7.25 11.81 -9.88
CA VAL A 46 6.77 12.25 -11.20
C VAL A 46 5.71 13.35 -11.12
N LEU A 47 5.04 13.50 -9.98
CA LEU A 47 4.09 14.58 -9.76
C LEU A 47 4.16 15.09 -8.32
N GLN A 48 4.28 16.40 -8.18
CA GLN A 48 4.21 17.08 -6.90
C GLN A 48 3.23 18.26 -7.02
N LYS A 49 1.96 18.02 -6.71
CA LYS A 49 0.93 19.07 -6.69
C LYS A 49 0.78 19.59 -5.28
N GLY A 50 1.52 20.66 -4.97
CA GLY A 50 1.39 21.43 -3.75
C GLY A 50 0.19 22.37 -3.81
N GLY A 51 -0.64 22.37 -2.78
CA GLY A 51 -1.73 23.32 -2.60
C GLY A 51 -1.20 24.71 -2.26
N THR A 52 -0.67 25.44 -3.24
CA THR A 52 -0.20 26.82 -3.08
C THR A 52 -0.57 27.65 -4.31
N ARG A 53 -1.85 28.05 -4.39
CA ARG A 53 -2.36 29.35 -4.92
C ARG A 53 -3.90 29.35 -4.99
N PRO A 54 -4.57 30.43 -4.57
CA PRO A 54 -6.01 30.60 -4.78
C PRO A 54 -6.25 31.09 -6.21
N SER A 55 -6.20 30.19 -7.19
CA SER A 55 -6.73 30.50 -8.52
C SER A 55 -8.11 29.86 -8.64
N SER A 56 -9.12 30.73 -8.53
CA SER A 56 -10.52 30.54 -8.93
C SER A 56 -10.76 29.29 -9.80
N SER A 57 -11.33 28.22 -9.20
CA SER A 57 -12.22 27.22 -9.89
C SER A 57 -12.37 25.86 -9.19
N SER A 58 -11.76 25.57 -8.02
CA SER A 58 -12.02 24.27 -7.33
C SER A 58 -11.80 24.32 -5.81
N LEU A 59 -12.83 24.76 -5.11
CA LEU A 59 -12.91 24.94 -3.65
C LEU A 59 -12.75 23.63 -2.84
N ASN A 60 -12.88 22.47 -3.50
CA ASN A 60 -12.95 21.15 -2.84
C ASN A 60 -11.66 20.32 -2.93
N ASN A 61 -10.62 20.78 -3.62
CA ASN A 61 -9.39 20.00 -3.86
C ASN A 61 -8.11 20.63 -3.26
N ILE A 62 -8.27 21.64 -2.38
CA ILE A 62 -7.18 22.47 -1.84
C ILE A 62 -6.46 21.82 -0.65
N LEU A 63 -7.05 20.78 -0.03
CA LEU A 63 -6.65 20.37 1.32
C LEU A 63 -5.68 19.20 1.39
N ARG A 64 -5.30 18.56 0.27
CA ARG A 64 -4.35 17.44 0.30
C ARG A 64 -3.27 17.58 -0.77
N PRO A 65 -2.00 17.83 -0.38
CA PRO A 65 -0.90 17.73 -1.33
C PRO A 65 -0.92 16.34 -1.94
N THR A 66 -0.82 16.26 -3.26
CA THR A 66 -0.72 14.98 -3.97
C THR A 66 0.70 14.86 -4.48
N VAL A 67 1.42 13.88 -3.94
CA VAL A 67 2.73 13.48 -4.45
C VAL A 67 2.56 12.10 -5.09
N ILE A 68 3.10 11.91 -6.30
CA ILE A 68 3.11 10.61 -6.98
C ILE A 68 4.55 10.29 -7.31
N SER A 69 4.96 9.08 -6.95
CA SER A 69 6.25 8.52 -7.32
C SER A 69 6.04 7.26 -8.14
N GLU A 70 6.83 7.11 -9.20
CA GLU A 70 6.97 5.86 -9.92
C GLU A 70 8.18 5.11 -9.37
N CYS A 71 7.93 3.90 -8.87
CA CYS A 71 8.93 3.06 -8.25
C CYS A 71 9.15 1.82 -9.10
N LEU A 72 10.39 1.57 -9.52
CA LEU A 72 10.76 0.27 -10.08
C LEU A 72 10.97 -0.70 -8.93
N ILE A 73 10.12 -1.72 -8.86
CA ILE A 73 10.17 -2.75 -7.82
C ILE A 73 10.21 -4.13 -8.44
N GLY A 74 10.78 -5.11 -7.75
CA GLY A 74 10.80 -6.49 -8.26
C GLY A 74 11.27 -7.53 -7.27
N ASP A 75 11.13 -8.78 -7.68
CA ASP A 75 11.66 -9.96 -7.01
C ASP A 75 12.55 -10.75 -7.97
N GLU A 76 12.89 -11.99 -7.65
CA GLU A 76 13.71 -12.84 -8.51
C GLU A 76 13.03 -13.21 -9.85
N THR A 77 11.73 -13.00 -9.99
CA THR A 77 10.94 -13.38 -11.17
C THR A 77 10.77 -12.24 -12.17
N GLY A 78 10.87 -10.98 -11.72
CA GLY A 78 10.71 -9.83 -12.61
C GLY A 78 10.61 -8.51 -11.88
N THR A 79 10.39 -7.44 -12.66
CA THR A 79 10.19 -6.08 -12.16
C THR A 79 8.93 -5.45 -12.75
N ILE A 80 8.32 -4.55 -11.99
CA ILE A 80 7.14 -3.77 -12.38
C ILE A 80 7.32 -2.32 -11.96
N ILE A 81 6.62 -1.42 -12.67
CA ILE A 81 6.47 -0.03 -12.24
C ILE A 81 5.28 0.05 -11.28
N PHE A 82 5.56 0.52 -10.07
CA PHE A 82 4.58 0.72 -9.02
C PHE A 82 4.39 2.22 -8.77
N THR A 83 3.15 2.70 -8.92
CA THR A 83 2.82 4.09 -8.62
C THR A 83 2.48 4.24 -7.14
N ALA A 84 3.38 4.84 -6.36
CA ALA A 84 3.16 5.18 -4.96
C ALA A 84 2.56 6.59 -4.84
N ARG A 85 1.65 6.80 -3.88
CA ARG A 85 1.05 8.12 -3.61
C ARG A 85 1.42 8.60 -2.20
N ASN A 86 1.85 9.85 -2.11
CA ASN A 86 2.19 10.54 -0.86
C ASN A 86 3.31 9.83 -0.09
N GLU A 87 3.06 9.42 1.16
CA GLU A 87 4.02 8.76 2.06
C GLU A 87 4.07 7.23 1.86
N GLN A 88 3.39 6.70 0.84
CA GLN A 88 3.38 5.27 0.50
C GLN A 88 4.67 4.77 -0.12
#